data_AF-A0A535JZL9-F1
#
_entry.id   AF-A0A535JZL9-F1
#
_cell.length_a   1.000
_cell.length_b   1.000
_cell.length_c   1.000
_cell.angle_alpha   90.00
_cell.angle_beta   90.00
_cell.angle_gamma   90.00
#
_symmetry.space_group_name_H-M   'P 1'
#
loop_
_entity.id
_entity.type
_entity.pdbx_description
1 polymer ?
#
loop_
_entity_poly.entity_id
_entity_poly.type
_entity_poly.pdbx_seq_one_letter_code
_entity_poly.pdbx_strand_id
1 'polypeptide(L)' 'MPDAALEVRGLSARYGDAHALRDVSLHVGEGELVTLVGRNGAGKTTLL' A
#
# COMPACT_ATOMS: atom_id res chain seq x y z
N MET A 1 -18.57 9.04 5.07
CA MET A 1 -17.14 8.72 5.20
C MET A 1 -16.41 9.95 4.69
N PRO A 2 -15.35 10.45 5.37
CA PRO A 2 -14.58 11.57 4.84
C PRO A 2 -14.10 11.24 3.42
N ASP A 3 -13.93 12.25 2.56
CA ASP A 3 -13.40 12.03 1.21
C ASP A 3 -12.00 11.41 1.31
N ALA A 4 -11.79 10.36 0.53
CA ALA A 4 -10.51 9.65 0.50
C ALA A 4 -9.54 10.41 -0.40
N ALA A 5 -8.38 10.80 0.14
CA ALA A 5 -7.27 11.30 -0.69
C ALA A 5 -6.59 10.15 -1.45
N LEU A 6 -6.58 8.94 -0.87
CA LEU A 6 -6.07 7.73 -1.52
C LEU A 6 -6.90 6.52 -1.08
N GLU A 7 -7.26 5.67 -2.05
CA GLU A 7 -7.88 4.38 -1.80
C GLU A 7 -7.20 3.28 -2.64
N VAL A 8 -6.74 2.23 -1.95
CA VAL A 8 -6.16 1.02 -2.53
C VAL A 8 -7.02 -0.16 -2.07
N ARG A 9 -7.46 -0.99 -3.01
CA ARG A 9 -8.30 -2.17 -2.72
C ARG A 9 -7.68 -3.42 -3.34
N GLY A 10 -7.32 -4.38 -2.50
CA GLY A 10 -6.86 -5.71 -2.91
C GLY A 10 -5.63 -5.74 -3.83
N LEU A 11 -4.70 -4.79 -3.68
CA LEU A 11 -3.54 -4.66 -4.54
C LEU A 11 -2.57 -5.83 -4.34
N SER A 12 -2.30 -6.54 -5.44
CA SER A 12 -1.27 -7.58 -5.51
C SER A 12 -0.26 -7.22 -6.60
N ALA A 13 1.03 -7.40 -6.32
CA ALA A 13 2.10 -7.06 -7.25
C ALA A 13 3.22 -8.09 -7.18
N ARG A 14 3.82 -8.40 -8.35
CA ARG A 14 4.91 -9.37 -8.49
C ARG A 14 6.03 -8.84 -9.36
N TYR A 15 7.24 -9.27 -9.05
CA TYR A 15 8.41 -9.12 -9.92
C TYR A 15 9.01 -10.51 -10.16
N GLY A 16 8.80 -11.04 -11.37
CA GLY A 16 9.08 -12.44 -11.66
C GLY A 16 8.32 -13.37 -10.70
N ASP A 17 9.06 -14.25 -10.03
CA ASP A 17 8.48 -15.19 -9.08
C ASP A 17 8.13 -14.56 -7.71
N ALA A 18 8.74 -13.43 -7.37
CA ALA A 18 8.57 -12.79 -6.07
C ALA A 18 7.24 -12.01 -5.99
N HIS A 19 6.42 -12.32 -5.00
CA HIS A 19 5.27 -11.51 -4.63
C HIS A 19 5.71 -10.33 -3.75
N ALA A 20 5.73 -9.14 -4.32
CA ALA A 20 6.07 -7.91 -3.61
C ALA A 20 4.90 -7.37 -2.78
N LEU A 21 3.66 -7.50 -3.29
CA LEU A 21 2.43 -7.17 -2.56
C LEU A 21 1.42 -8.30 -2.70
N ARG A 22 0.63 -8.55 -1.65
CA ARG A 22 -0.40 -9.59 -1.60
C ARG A 22 -1.66 -9.00 -0.97
N ASP A 23 -2.69 -8.80 -1.77
CA ASP A 23 -4.03 -8.37 -1.37
C ASP A 23 -4.04 -7.16 -0.39
N VAL A 24 -3.23 -6.14 -0.69
CA VAL A 24 -3.07 -4.97 0.18
C VAL A 24 -4.21 -3.99 -0.05
N SER A 25 -4.88 -3.60 1.04
CA SER A 25 -5.86 -2.51 1.02
C SER A 25 -5.43 -1.39 1.96
N LEU A 26 -5.56 -0.15 1.52
CA LEU A 26 -5.18 1.06 2.24
C LEU A 26 -6.19 2.16 1.96
N HIS A 27 -6.55 2.90 3.00
CA HIS A 27 -7.36 4.10 2.89
C HIS A 27 -6.62 5.24 3.58
N VAL A 28 -6.54 6.39 2.93
CA VAL A 28 -5.98 7.62 3.49
C VAL A 28 -6.98 8.73 3.26
N GLY A 29 -7.48 9.32 4.35
CA GLY A 29 -8.40 10.44 4.31
C GLY A 29 -7.71 11.76 3.91
N GLU A 30 -8.49 12.74 3.46
CA GLU A 30 -7.98 14.10 3.26
C GLU A 30 -7.36 14.68 4.55
N GLY A 31 -6.16 15.26 4.45
CA GLY A 31 -5.43 15.82 5.58
C GLY A 31 -4.77 14.81 6.52
N GLU A 32 -4.93 13.50 6.25
CA GLU A 32 -4.33 12.44 7.06
C GLU A 32 -2.85 12.24 6.70
N LEU A 33 -1.99 12.16 7.72
CA LEU A 33 -0.59 11.80 7.58
C LEU A 33 -0.40 10.32 7.93
N VAL A 34 -0.13 9.50 6.93
CA VAL A 34 0.10 8.06 7.10
C VAL A 34 1.56 7.73 6.79
N THR A 35 2.16 6.85 7.61
CA THR A 35 3.51 6.34 7.38
C THR A 35 3.50 4.83 7.16
N LEU A 36 4.32 4.36 6.22
CA LEU A 36 4.46 2.95 5.92
C LEU A 36 5.78 2.41 6.50
N VAL A 37 5.66 1.53 7.49
CA VAL A 37 6.81 0.93 8.18
C VAL A 37 6.91 -0.57 7.92
N GLY A 38 8.14 -1.10 7.92
CA GLY A 38 8.40 -2.51 7.67
C GLY A 38 9.86 -2.77 7.33
N ARG A 39 10.29 -4.02 7.42
CA ARG A 39 11.67 -4.45 7.12
C ARG A 39 12.05 -4.16 5.65
N ASN A 40 13.35 -4.21 5.35
CA ASN A 40 13.82 -4.18 3.96
C ASN A 40 13.21 -5.35 3.18
N GLY A 41 12.74 -5.10 1.96
CA GLY A 41 12.05 -6.09 1.14
C GLY A 41 10.56 -6.32 1.45
N ALA A 42 9.96 -5.62 2.43
CA ALA A 42 8.55 -5.79 2.79
C ALA A 42 7.53 -5.22 1.76
N GLY A 43 7.97 -4.76 0.59
CA GLY A 43 7.08 -4.20 -0.45
C GLY A 43 6.77 -2.71 -0.33
N LYS A 44 7.40 -1.97 0.59
CA LYS A 44 7.11 -0.54 0.83
C LYS A 44 7.27 0.34 -0.42
N THR A 45 8.41 0.23 -1.11
CA THR A 45 8.68 0.94 -2.38
C THR A 45 7.86 0.42 -3.54
N THR A 46 7.24 -0.76 -3.41
CA THR A 46 6.31 -1.26 -4.42
C THR A 46 4.90 -0.70 -4.19
N LEU A 47 4.57 -0.33 -2.94
CA LEU A 47 3.27 0.25 -2.58
C LEU A 47 3.19 1.77 -2.83
N LEU A 48 4.32 2.47 -2.88
CA LEU A 48 4.46 3.92 -3.15
C LEU A 48 5.00 4.16 -4.56
#